data_AF-A0A6A5XPJ2-F1
#
_entry.id   AF-A0A6A5XPJ2-F1
#
_cell.length_a   1.000
_cell.length_b   1.000
_cell.length_c   1.000
_cell.angle_alpha   90.00
_cell.angle_beta   90.00
_cell.angle_gamma   90.00
#
_symmetry.space_group_name_H-M   'P 1'
#
loop_
_entity.id
_entity.type
_entity.pdbx_description
1 polymer ?
#
loop_
_entity_poly.entity_id
_entity_poly.type
_entity_poly.pdbx_seq_one_letter_code
_entity_poly.pdbx_strand_id
1 'polypeptide(L)'
;MSVFKLHKDEGFGDSVEVTLTRDIKEEQLQNWAPFKNWKSTLRTNLEAQADPKHVHNLDPYSLQSITIQSVDWFGNRIGFIKLYAEIQNSKTDLPGIAFLRGGSVAVLMVLRPEGTKDERYVIMTEQPRIPAGSLRFLEIPAGMLDGEVGFRGKAADEIDEETGIKIRAEELIDLTGLALKNSKVQDELQPAMYPSAGGSDEFIPIYLWEKEMDRQRIVDLQGQLTGKRMQGEMITLKVTDYEELWREGARDAKTLAAWALYEGLSRAGILQPEIDRLKKASGSSTPIES
;
A
#
# COMPACT_ATOMS: atom_id res chain seq x y z
N MET A 1 19.20 -21.71 -15.61
CA MET A 1 18.48 -21.64 -14.34
C MET A 1 19.47 -22.04 -13.30
N SER A 2 19.62 -21.24 -12.25
CA SER A 2 20.43 -21.58 -11.08
C SER A 2 19.49 -21.99 -9.95
N VAL A 3 19.97 -22.82 -9.04
CA VAL A 3 19.23 -23.27 -7.87
C VAL A 3 20.08 -22.97 -6.65
N PHE A 4 19.46 -22.46 -5.60
CA PHE A 4 20.07 -22.36 -4.27
C PHE A 4 19.11 -22.89 -3.21
N LYS A 5 19.58 -23.08 -1.98
CA LYS A 5 18.77 -23.53 -0.85
C LYS A 5 18.61 -22.40 0.12
N LEU A 6 17.38 -22.20 0.61
CA LEU A 6 17.17 -21.33 1.77
C LEU A 6 17.99 -21.89 2.94
N HIS A 7 18.62 -21.02 3.71
CA HIS A 7 19.41 -21.48 4.84
C HIS A 7 18.51 -21.99 5.97
N LYS A 8 19.02 -22.93 6.78
CA LYS A 8 18.24 -23.53 7.89
C LYS A 8 17.77 -22.49 8.92
N ASP A 9 18.59 -21.45 9.14
CA ASP A 9 18.27 -20.33 10.02
C ASP A 9 17.16 -19.42 9.48
N GLU A 10 16.80 -19.55 8.20
CA GLU A 10 15.59 -18.95 7.65
C GLU A 10 14.30 -19.70 8.05
N GLY A 11 14.39 -20.78 8.83
CA GLY A 11 13.23 -21.39 9.51
C GLY A 11 12.26 -22.19 8.64
N PHE A 12 12.60 -22.50 7.39
CA PHE A 12 11.78 -23.32 6.49
C PHE A 12 12.15 -24.82 6.47
N GLY A 13 13.05 -25.25 7.37
CA GLY A 13 13.58 -26.61 7.41
C GLY A 13 14.87 -26.79 6.61
N ASP A 14 15.23 -28.05 6.35
CA ASP A 14 16.58 -28.41 5.91
C ASP A 14 16.81 -28.31 4.39
N SER A 15 15.76 -28.11 3.57
CA SER A 15 15.88 -28.33 2.12
C SER A 15 14.83 -27.62 1.25
N VAL A 16 14.54 -26.33 1.48
CA VAL A 16 13.72 -25.57 0.51
C VAL A 16 14.60 -25.06 -0.62
N GLU A 17 14.36 -25.59 -1.82
CA GLU A 17 15.06 -25.17 -3.04
C GLU A 17 14.38 -23.97 -3.68
N VAL A 18 15.19 -23.01 -4.13
CA VAL A 18 14.74 -21.84 -4.88
C VAL A 18 15.35 -21.89 -6.28
N THR A 19 14.50 -22.07 -7.28
CA THR A 19 14.89 -22.08 -8.70
C THR A 19 14.79 -20.67 -9.27
N LEU A 20 15.89 -20.18 -9.82
CA LEU A 20 16.01 -18.85 -10.42
C LEU A 20 15.92 -18.89 -11.95
N THR A 21 15.36 -17.82 -12.50
CA THR A 21 15.53 -17.47 -13.91
C THR A 21 16.99 -17.09 -14.21
N ARG A 22 17.36 -16.93 -15.49
CA ARG A 22 18.77 -16.70 -15.88
C ARG A 22 19.26 -15.27 -15.62
N ASP A 23 18.34 -14.36 -15.35
CA ASP A 23 18.50 -12.91 -15.33
C ASP A 23 18.55 -12.33 -13.90
N ILE A 24 18.50 -13.15 -12.86
CA ILE A 24 18.63 -12.73 -11.45
C ILE A 24 19.63 -13.63 -10.70
N LYS A 25 20.45 -13.02 -9.84
CA LYS A 25 21.33 -13.75 -8.92
C LYS A 25 20.67 -13.94 -7.56
N GLU A 26 21.07 -15.00 -6.85
CA GLU A 26 20.63 -15.29 -5.49
C GLU A 26 20.74 -14.09 -4.55
N GLU A 27 21.91 -13.44 -4.50
CA GLU A 27 22.15 -12.26 -3.66
C GLU A 27 21.17 -11.11 -3.97
N GLN A 28 20.83 -10.90 -5.25
CA GLN A 28 19.90 -9.84 -5.64
C GLN A 28 18.48 -10.15 -5.15
N LEU A 29 18.03 -11.41 -5.28
CA LEU A 29 16.73 -11.86 -4.79
C LEU A 29 16.67 -11.79 -3.26
N GLN A 30 17.68 -12.34 -2.58
CA GLN A 30 17.77 -12.39 -1.13
C GLN A 30 17.82 -11.00 -0.49
N ASN A 31 18.41 -10.01 -1.16
CA ASN A 31 18.47 -8.64 -0.66
C ASN A 31 17.23 -7.79 -1.01
N TRP A 32 16.38 -8.24 -1.92
CA TRP A 32 15.21 -7.48 -2.36
C TRP A 32 14.09 -7.52 -1.31
N ALA A 33 13.65 -6.33 -0.86
CA ALA A 33 12.76 -6.19 0.29
C ALA A 33 11.42 -6.94 0.15
N PRO A 34 10.71 -6.90 -0.99
CA PRO A 34 9.46 -7.65 -1.16
C PRO A 34 9.62 -9.16 -0.94
N PHE A 35 10.67 -9.77 -1.48
CA PHE A 35 10.93 -11.20 -1.29
C PHE A 35 11.28 -11.54 0.17
N LYS A 36 12.10 -10.71 0.84
CA LYS A 36 12.40 -10.86 2.27
C LYS A 36 11.15 -10.79 3.12
N ASN A 37 10.30 -9.78 2.89
CA ASN A 37 9.09 -9.56 3.65
C ASN A 37 8.10 -10.72 3.45
N TRP A 38 7.84 -11.10 2.20
CA TRP A 38 6.96 -12.23 1.87
C TRP A 38 7.45 -13.53 2.53
N LYS A 39 8.75 -13.86 2.43
CA LYS A 39 9.31 -15.04 3.08
C LYS A 39 9.17 -14.97 4.60
N SER A 40 9.55 -13.86 5.21
CA SER A 40 9.51 -13.70 6.67
C SER A 40 8.08 -13.88 7.20
N THR A 41 7.09 -13.24 6.57
CA THR A 41 5.69 -13.35 6.96
C THR A 41 5.14 -14.77 6.72
N LEU A 42 5.49 -15.40 5.60
CA LEU A 42 5.09 -16.78 5.33
C LEU A 42 5.65 -17.74 6.38
N ARG A 43 6.95 -17.62 6.71
CA ARG A 43 7.61 -18.42 7.75
C ARG A 43 6.86 -18.32 9.08
N THR A 44 6.60 -17.10 9.55
CA THR A 44 5.90 -16.87 10.82
C THR A 44 4.50 -17.51 10.82
N ASN A 45 3.77 -17.41 9.70
CA ASN A 45 2.44 -18.04 9.58
C ASN A 45 2.51 -19.57 9.51
N LEU A 46 3.54 -20.14 8.88
CA LEU A 46 3.75 -21.58 8.88
C LEU A 46 4.09 -22.09 10.29
N GLU A 47 4.90 -21.34 11.05
CA GLU A 47 5.26 -21.65 12.44
C GLU A 47 4.06 -21.55 13.40
N ALA A 48 3.14 -20.61 13.16
CA ALA A 48 1.93 -20.44 13.96
C ALA A 48 1.02 -21.67 13.98
N GLN A 49 1.16 -22.57 12.99
CA GLN A 49 0.45 -23.85 12.96
C GLN A 49 0.81 -24.77 14.14
N ALA A 50 1.93 -24.52 14.83
CA ALA A 50 2.32 -25.26 16.03
C ALA A 50 1.39 -25.02 17.23
N ASP A 51 0.57 -23.95 17.23
CA ASP A 51 -0.45 -23.73 18.27
C ASP A 51 -1.50 -24.85 18.21
N PRO A 52 -1.77 -25.58 19.31
CA PRO A 52 -2.80 -26.61 19.37
C PRO A 52 -4.22 -26.15 18.97
N LYS A 53 -4.50 -24.83 19.00
CA LYS A 53 -5.76 -24.24 18.56
C LYS A 53 -5.79 -23.91 17.08
N HIS A 54 -4.65 -23.95 16.40
CA HIS A 54 -4.58 -23.65 14.96
C HIS A 54 -5.31 -24.72 14.16
N VAL A 55 -6.12 -24.31 13.18
CA VAL A 55 -6.96 -25.22 12.38
C VAL A 55 -6.15 -26.27 11.61
N HIS A 56 -4.90 -25.96 11.30
CA HIS A 56 -3.96 -26.86 10.60
C HIS A 56 -2.93 -27.55 11.53
N ASN A 57 -3.07 -27.47 12.85
CA ASN A 57 -2.09 -28.04 13.78
C ASN A 57 -1.85 -29.55 13.61
N LEU A 58 -2.91 -30.32 13.35
CA LEU A 58 -2.82 -31.78 13.19
C LEU A 58 -2.17 -32.21 11.87
N ASP A 59 -2.12 -31.33 10.88
CA ASP A 59 -1.65 -31.62 9.52
C ASP A 59 -1.10 -30.32 8.89
N PRO A 60 0.04 -29.81 9.41
CA PRO A 60 0.54 -28.48 9.08
C PRO A 60 1.08 -28.42 7.66
N TYR A 61 0.86 -27.28 7.01
CA TYR A 61 1.49 -26.96 5.74
C TYR A 61 2.98 -26.68 5.92
N SER A 62 3.75 -27.03 4.89
CA SER A 62 5.17 -26.69 4.80
C SER A 62 5.52 -26.26 3.38
N LEU A 63 6.44 -25.30 3.28
CA LEU A 63 7.01 -24.86 2.02
C LEU A 63 8.00 -25.91 1.51
N GLN A 64 7.84 -26.35 0.27
CA GLN A 64 8.70 -27.36 -0.36
C GLN A 64 9.73 -26.73 -1.28
N SER A 65 9.27 -25.82 -2.13
CA SER A 65 10.10 -25.20 -3.16
C SER A 65 9.57 -23.81 -3.54
N ILE A 66 10.45 -22.97 -4.10
CA ILE A 66 10.08 -21.71 -4.74
C ILE A 66 10.64 -21.72 -6.16
N THR A 67 9.81 -21.40 -7.14
CA THR A 67 10.23 -21.20 -8.53
C THR A 67 9.98 -19.76 -8.92
N ILE A 68 11.05 -19.02 -9.21
CA ILE A 68 10.96 -17.70 -9.84
C ILE A 68 10.61 -17.91 -11.32
N GLN A 69 9.46 -17.39 -11.73
CA GLN A 69 8.91 -17.57 -13.07
C GLN A 69 9.33 -16.44 -14.02
N SER A 70 9.38 -15.20 -13.52
CA SER A 70 9.83 -14.03 -14.28
C SER A 70 10.31 -12.92 -13.36
N VAL A 71 11.20 -12.07 -13.87
CA VAL A 71 11.72 -10.87 -13.21
C VAL A 71 11.60 -9.70 -14.18
N ASP A 72 10.99 -8.61 -13.71
CA ASP A 72 10.89 -7.36 -14.45
C ASP A 72 11.86 -6.34 -13.85
N TRP A 73 12.70 -5.76 -14.71
CA TRP A 73 13.78 -4.84 -14.30
C TRP A 73 13.46 -3.39 -14.67
N PHE A 74 13.65 -2.48 -13.71
CA PHE A 74 13.58 -1.04 -13.90
C PHE A 74 15.00 -0.46 -13.87
N GLY A 75 15.64 -0.47 -15.04
CA GLY A 75 17.08 -0.23 -15.14
C GLY A 75 17.83 -1.34 -14.40
N ASN A 76 18.59 -0.99 -13.37
CA ASN A 76 19.37 -1.94 -12.56
C ASN A 76 18.64 -2.42 -11.29
N ARG A 77 17.41 -1.99 -11.06
CA ARG A 77 16.61 -2.37 -9.90
C ARG A 77 15.56 -3.41 -10.28
N ILE A 78 15.33 -4.38 -9.39
CA ILE A 78 14.20 -5.30 -9.52
C ILE A 78 12.92 -4.49 -9.33
N GLY A 79 12.05 -4.51 -10.34
CA GLY A 79 10.73 -3.92 -10.30
C GLY A 79 9.72 -4.91 -9.75
N PHE A 80 9.53 -6.04 -10.44
CA PHE A 80 8.55 -7.07 -10.06
C PHE A 80 9.12 -8.47 -10.20
N ILE A 81 8.55 -9.41 -9.45
CA ILE A 81 8.85 -10.84 -9.57
C ILE A 81 7.54 -11.63 -9.58
N LYS A 82 7.40 -12.54 -10.53
CA LYS A 82 6.38 -13.59 -10.44
C LYS A 82 7.02 -14.87 -9.94
N LEU A 83 6.42 -15.51 -8.94
CA LEU A 83 6.87 -16.78 -8.41
C LEU A 83 5.74 -17.79 -8.23
N TYR A 84 6.13 -19.05 -8.08
CA TYR A 84 5.29 -20.13 -7.60
C TYR A 84 5.95 -20.77 -6.38
N ALA A 85 5.25 -20.80 -5.25
CA ALA A 85 5.66 -21.45 -4.01
C ALA A 85 4.88 -22.75 -3.81
N GLU A 86 5.56 -23.88 -3.78
CA GLU A 86 4.92 -25.17 -3.52
C GLU A 86 4.72 -25.33 -2.02
N ILE A 87 3.47 -25.24 -1.57
CA ILE A 87 3.10 -25.32 -0.15
C ILE A 87 2.08 -26.45 0.00
N GLN A 88 2.43 -27.48 0.76
CA GLN A 88 1.62 -28.69 0.89
C GLN A 88 1.59 -29.19 2.34
N ASN A 89 0.54 -29.93 2.67
CA ASN A 89 0.49 -30.81 3.83
C ASN A 89 0.30 -32.27 3.36
N SER A 90 -0.11 -33.19 4.23
CA SER A 90 -0.24 -34.60 3.83
C SER A 90 -1.38 -34.89 2.84
N LYS A 91 -2.29 -33.93 2.59
CA LYS A 91 -3.54 -34.15 1.85
C LYS A 91 -3.72 -33.22 0.66
N THR A 92 -3.25 -31.99 0.74
CA THR A 92 -3.62 -30.91 -0.18
C THR A 92 -2.49 -29.92 -0.40
N ASP A 93 -2.49 -29.32 -1.57
CA ASP A 93 -1.61 -28.22 -1.95
C ASP A 93 -2.36 -26.89 -1.88
N LEU A 94 -1.67 -25.83 -1.43
CA LEU A 94 -2.19 -24.47 -1.46
C LEU A 94 -1.85 -23.79 -2.80
N PRO A 95 -2.70 -22.86 -3.29
CA PRO A 95 -2.36 -22.01 -4.43
C PRO A 95 -1.10 -21.18 -4.13
N GLY A 96 -0.03 -21.48 -4.84
CA GLY A 96 1.31 -20.91 -4.60
C GLY A 96 1.72 -19.72 -5.46
N ILE A 97 0.86 -19.25 -6.37
CA ILE A 97 1.22 -18.18 -7.30
C ILE A 97 1.25 -16.84 -6.56
N ALA A 98 2.36 -16.11 -6.66
CA ALA A 98 2.48 -14.76 -6.12
C ALA A 98 3.15 -13.81 -7.12
N PHE A 99 2.58 -12.62 -7.26
CA PHE A 99 3.19 -11.47 -7.91
C PHE A 99 3.75 -10.54 -6.83
N LEU A 100 5.07 -10.54 -6.70
CA LEU A 100 5.78 -9.68 -5.76
C LEU A 100 6.05 -8.33 -6.40
N ARG A 101 5.58 -7.28 -5.75
CA ARG A 101 5.80 -5.88 -6.11
C ARG A 101 6.10 -4.98 -4.91
N GLY A 102 5.90 -5.49 -3.69
CA GLY A 102 6.11 -4.73 -2.45
C GLY A 102 4.97 -3.77 -2.12
N GLY A 103 5.18 -2.98 -1.07
CA GLY A 103 4.19 -2.05 -0.56
C GLY A 103 4.11 -0.74 -1.35
N SER A 104 2.93 -0.13 -1.30
CA SER A 104 2.67 1.24 -1.71
C SER A 104 1.97 1.98 -0.56
N VAL A 105 1.69 3.27 -0.70
CA VAL A 105 0.85 4.06 0.20
C VAL A 105 -0.25 4.72 -0.59
N ALA A 106 -1.37 5.00 0.05
CA ALA A 106 -2.44 5.82 -0.51
C ALA A 106 -2.78 6.97 0.44
N VAL A 107 -3.14 8.12 -0.11
CA VAL A 107 -3.54 9.28 0.68
C VAL A 107 -4.94 9.73 0.27
N LEU A 108 -5.88 9.66 1.21
CA LEU A 108 -7.16 10.33 1.09
C LEU A 108 -6.94 11.82 1.35
N MET A 109 -6.95 12.60 0.27
CA MET A 109 -6.73 14.05 0.34
C MET A 109 -8.07 14.79 0.37
N VAL A 110 -8.51 15.19 1.56
CA VAL A 110 -9.78 15.90 1.79
C VAL A 110 -9.54 17.41 1.85
N LEU A 111 -10.29 18.15 1.05
CA LEU A 111 -10.31 19.61 1.02
C LEU A 111 -11.63 20.12 1.60
N ARG A 112 -11.55 21.00 2.59
CA ARG A 112 -12.71 21.73 3.13
C ARG A 112 -12.64 23.19 2.67
N PRO A 113 -13.66 23.71 1.95
CA PRO A 113 -13.72 25.14 1.64
C PRO A 113 -13.81 25.98 2.91
N GLU A 114 -13.03 27.06 2.96
CA GLU A 114 -13.11 28.02 4.07
C GLU A 114 -14.54 28.52 4.31
N GLY A 115 -14.91 28.67 5.58
CA GLY A 115 -16.22 29.18 5.98
C GLY A 115 -17.39 28.21 5.79
N THR A 116 -17.12 26.95 5.43
CA THR A 116 -18.14 25.89 5.34
C THR A 116 -17.92 24.82 6.41
N LYS A 117 -19.01 24.20 6.88
CA LYS A 117 -18.93 23.14 7.90
C LYS A 117 -18.92 21.74 7.29
N ASP A 118 -19.78 21.53 6.30
CA ASP A 118 -20.09 20.17 5.82
C ASP A 118 -19.57 19.91 4.39
N GLU A 119 -19.20 20.95 3.65
CA GLU A 119 -18.67 20.80 2.29
C GLU A 119 -17.27 20.19 2.31
N ARG A 120 -17.09 19.12 1.53
CA ARG A 120 -15.83 18.38 1.43
C ARG A 120 -15.63 17.96 -0.01
N TYR A 121 -14.39 18.09 -0.46
CA TYR A 121 -13.94 17.59 -1.75
C TYR A 121 -12.77 16.65 -1.56
N VAL A 122 -12.55 15.77 -2.53
CA VAL A 122 -11.45 14.81 -2.53
C VAL A 122 -10.65 14.94 -3.80
N ILE A 123 -9.32 15.02 -3.64
CA ILE A 123 -8.40 14.96 -4.78
C ILE A 123 -8.26 13.50 -5.22
N MET A 124 -8.52 13.27 -6.49
CA MET A 124 -8.35 12.01 -7.19
C MET A 124 -7.42 12.22 -8.38
N THR A 125 -6.80 11.14 -8.85
CA THR A 125 -6.00 11.09 -10.06
C THR A 125 -6.67 10.19 -11.09
N GLU A 126 -6.68 10.63 -12.34
CA GLU A 126 -7.06 9.81 -13.49
C GLU A 126 -5.79 9.44 -14.26
N GLN A 127 -5.49 8.14 -14.30
CA GLN A 127 -4.26 7.61 -14.90
C GLN A 127 -4.48 6.24 -15.57
N PRO A 128 -3.61 5.83 -16.52
CA PRO A 128 -3.67 4.49 -17.10
C PRO A 128 -3.36 3.40 -16.08
N ARG A 129 -4.23 2.39 -16.01
CA ARG A 129 -4.00 1.14 -15.28
C ARG A 129 -4.11 -0.01 -16.27
N ILE A 130 -3.01 -0.26 -16.98
CA ILE A 130 -2.91 -1.33 -17.99
C ILE A 130 -3.26 -2.71 -17.44
N PRO A 131 -2.89 -3.11 -16.20
CA PRO A 131 -3.34 -4.38 -15.62
C PRO A 131 -4.87 -4.52 -15.52
N ALA A 132 -5.60 -3.42 -15.38
CA ALA A 132 -7.06 -3.37 -15.37
C ALA A 132 -7.67 -3.11 -16.76
N GLY A 133 -6.84 -2.97 -17.81
CA GLY A 133 -7.28 -2.62 -19.17
C GLY A 133 -7.88 -1.21 -19.29
N SER A 134 -7.58 -0.30 -18.35
CA SER A 134 -8.11 1.06 -18.35
C SER A 134 -7.01 2.08 -18.72
N LEU A 135 -7.36 3.06 -19.55
CA LEU A 135 -6.50 4.20 -19.88
C LEU A 135 -6.83 5.47 -19.07
N ARG A 136 -7.92 5.43 -18.30
CA ARG A 136 -8.48 6.55 -17.54
C ARG A 136 -9.09 6.03 -16.25
N PHE A 137 -8.27 5.35 -15.44
CA PHE A 137 -8.70 4.78 -14.16
C PHE A 137 -8.67 5.88 -13.11
N LEU A 138 -9.79 6.05 -12.41
CA LEU A 138 -9.95 7.08 -11.38
C LEU A 138 -9.69 6.46 -10.01
N GLU A 139 -8.79 7.08 -9.23
CA GLU A 139 -8.34 6.58 -7.94
C GLU A 139 -7.81 7.71 -7.06
N ILE A 140 -7.62 7.47 -5.76
CA ILE A 140 -6.91 8.42 -4.90
C ILE A 140 -5.39 8.36 -5.16
N PRO A 141 -4.65 9.46 -4.91
CA PRO A 141 -3.19 9.51 -5.05
C PRO A 141 -2.50 8.41 -4.26
N ALA A 142 -1.45 7.85 -4.85
CA ALA A 142 -0.69 6.76 -4.26
C ALA A 142 0.79 6.82 -4.64
N GLY A 143 1.64 6.21 -3.81
CA GLY A 143 3.07 6.16 -4.09
C GLY A 143 3.73 4.86 -3.61
N MET A 144 4.71 4.36 -4.34
CA MET A 144 5.48 3.16 -4.00
C MET A 144 6.42 3.42 -2.81
N LEU A 145 6.55 2.42 -1.94
CA LEU A 145 7.54 2.44 -0.86
C LEU A 145 8.92 2.00 -1.36
N ASP A 146 9.98 2.67 -0.92
CA ASP A 146 11.38 2.28 -1.20
C ASP A 146 11.91 1.22 -0.20
N GLY A 147 11.07 0.24 0.14
CA GLY A 147 11.44 -0.86 1.04
C GLY A 147 11.39 -0.53 2.54
N GLU A 148 11.09 0.71 2.92
CA GLU A 148 10.74 1.10 4.29
C GLU A 148 9.22 1.14 4.49
N VAL A 149 8.77 0.91 5.74
CA VAL A 149 7.35 1.01 6.10
C VAL A 149 7.02 2.45 6.48
N GLY A 150 6.01 3.02 5.81
CA GLY A 150 5.40 4.29 6.18
C GLY A 150 5.60 5.42 5.16
N PHE A 151 4.94 6.56 5.40
CA PHE A 151 4.97 7.72 4.51
C PHE A 151 6.28 8.52 4.65
N ARG A 152 7.31 8.18 3.86
CA ARG A 152 8.55 8.97 3.73
C ARG A 152 9.20 8.81 2.36
N GLY A 153 10.07 9.76 2.02
CA GLY A 153 10.89 9.73 0.79
C GLY A 153 10.03 9.68 -0.47
N LYS A 154 10.23 8.65 -1.28
CA LYS A 154 9.64 8.52 -2.62
C LYS A 154 8.12 8.51 -2.66
N ALA A 155 7.44 8.03 -1.61
CA ALA A 155 5.98 8.10 -1.54
C ALA A 155 5.46 9.55 -1.50
N ALA A 156 6.17 10.45 -0.81
CA ALA A 156 5.82 11.86 -0.78
C ALA A 156 6.18 12.55 -2.10
N ASP A 157 7.33 12.21 -2.68
CA ASP A 157 7.76 12.72 -3.99
C ASP A 157 6.77 12.31 -5.10
N GLU A 158 6.33 11.05 -5.11
CA GLU A 158 5.33 10.56 -6.08
C GLU A 158 4.01 11.31 -5.96
N ILE A 159 3.52 11.56 -4.74
CA ILE A 159 2.26 12.31 -4.58
C ILE A 159 2.43 13.78 -4.94
N ASP A 160 3.58 14.42 -4.67
CA ASP A 160 3.86 15.77 -5.16
C ASP A 160 3.91 15.79 -6.70
N GLU A 161 4.49 14.76 -7.33
CA GLU A 161 4.50 14.60 -8.78
C GLU A 161 3.09 14.40 -9.37
N GLU A 162 2.24 13.62 -8.69
CA GLU A 162 0.86 13.34 -9.08
C GLU A 162 -0.08 14.53 -8.85
N THR A 163 0.15 15.33 -7.81
CA THR A 163 -0.84 16.33 -7.34
C THR A 163 -0.36 17.78 -7.37
N GLY A 164 0.95 18.01 -7.48
CA GLY A 164 1.57 19.32 -7.27
C GLY A 164 1.45 19.85 -5.84
N ILE A 165 1.11 18.99 -4.88
CA ILE A 165 0.94 19.33 -3.47
C ILE A 165 2.01 18.62 -2.65
N LYS A 166 2.86 19.42 -2.00
CA LYS A 166 3.84 18.92 -1.04
C LYS A 166 3.18 18.56 0.28
N ILE A 167 3.23 17.28 0.62
CA ILE A 167 2.71 16.74 1.87
C ILE A 167 3.87 16.43 2.82
N ARG A 168 3.75 16.87 4.07
CA ARG A 168 4.68 16.48 5.13
C ARG A 168 4.11 15.33 5.95
N ALA A 169 4.97 14.41 6.38
CA ALA A 169 4.56 13.22 7.13
C ALA A 169 3.82 13.57 8.44
N GLU A 170 4.18 14.70 9.07
CA GLU A 170 3.56 15.18 10.31
C GLU A 170 2.13 15.72 10.10
N GLU A 171 1.70 15.91 8.85
CA GLU A 171 0.36 16.37 8.49
C GLU A 171 -0.59 15.22 8.16
N LEU A 172 -0.12 13.99 8.28
CA LEU A 172 -0.88 12.79 7.95
C LEU A 172 -1.41 12.08 9.18
N ILE A 173 -2.59 11.48 9.01
CA ILE A 173 -3.19 10.56 9.99
C ILE A 173 -3.21 9.16 9.37
N ASP A 174 -2.59 8.18 10.02
CA ASP A 174 -2.59 6.78 9.58
C ASP A 174 -3.94 6.12 9.89
N LEU A 175 -4.84 6.06 8.89
CA LEU A 175 -6.17 5.48 9.05
C LEU A 175 -6.11 3.98 9.27
N THR A 176 -5.23 3.28 8.55
CA THR A 176 -5.01 1.84 8.71
C THR A 176 -4.50 1.48 10.10
N GLY A 177 -3.48 2.21 10.58
CA GLY A 177 -2.95 2.06 11.92
C GLY A 177 -3.99 2.35 13.00
N LEU A 178 -4.79 3.42 12.84
CA LEU A 178 -5.88 3.73 13.78
C LEU A 178 -6.94 2.61 13.85
N ALA A 179 -7.34 2.06 12.71
CA ALA A 179 -8.33 1.00 12.67
C ALA A 179 -7.82 -0.30 13.31
N LEU A 180 -6.54 -0.62 13.11
CA LEU A 180 -5.93 -1.87 13.61
C LEU A 180 -5.59 -1.83 15.10
N LYS A 181 -5.44 -0.66 15.73
CA LYS A 181 -5.20 -0.53 17.19
C LYS A 181 -6.18 -1.34 18.05
N ASN A 182 -7.44 -1.44 17.62
CA ASN A 182 -8.51 -2.16 18.33
C ASN A 182 -8.96 -3.44 17.60
N SER A 183 -8.18 -3.92 16.64
CA SER A 183 -8.49 -5.17 15.94
C SER A 183 -8.42 -6.35 16.92
N LYS A 184 -9.44 -7.21 16.86
CA LYS A 184 -9.43 -8.50 17.57
C LYS A 184 -8.67 -9.57 16.79
N VAL A 185 -8.46 -9.35 15.50
CA VAL A 185 -7.66 -10.21 14.63
C VAL A 185 -6.21 -9.74 14.77
N GLN A 186 -5.38 -10.63 15.31
CA GLN A 186 -3.95 -10.44 15.41
C GLN A 186 -3.30 -11.20 14.24
N ASP A 187 -2.44 -10.52 13.50
CA ASP A 187 -1.70 -11.06 12.38
C ASP A 187 -0.35 -10.31 12.30
N GLU A 188 0.65 -10.95 11.73
CA GLU A 188 2.01 -10.42 11.53
C GLU A 188 2.15 -9.72 10.16
N LEU A 189 1.04 -9.61 9.43
CA LEU A 189 0.91 -8.78 8.25
C LEU A 189 1.17 -7.30 8.55
N GLN A 190 1.66 -6.57 7.55
CA GLN A 190 1.79 -5.12 7.63
C GLN A 190 0.43 -4.47 7.97
N PRO A 191 0.40 -3.42 8.81
CA PRO A 191 -0.84 -2.76 9.23
C PRO A 191 -1.41 -1.88 8.11
N ALA A 192 -2.02 -2.53 7.12
CA ALA A 192 -2.33 -1.96 5.82
C ALA A 192 -3.54 -2.65 5.17
N MET A 193 -4.08 -2.05 4.12
CA MET A 193 -5.07 -2.69 3.26
C MET A 193 -4.37 -3.53 2.19
N TYR A 194 -4.85 -4.74 1.92
CA TYR A 194 -4.32 -5.63 0.87
C TYR A 194 -5.33 -5.69 -0.29
N PRO A 195 -5.01 -5.14 -1.49
CA PRO A 195 -5.98 -5.02 -2.58
C PRO A 195 -6.29 -6.37 -3.24
N SER A 196 -5.33 -7.31 -3.24
CA SER A 196 -5.49 -8.62 -3.89
C SER A 196 -4.61 -9.69 -3.22
N ALA A 197 -4.87 -9.98 -1.94
CA ALA A 197 -4.09 -10.92 -1.13
C ALA A 197 -4.04 -12.37 -1.67
N GLY A 198 -4.89 -12.70 -2.65
CA GLY A 198 -4.86 -14.01 -3.33
C GLY A 198 -3.84 -14.14 -4.46
N GLY A 199 -3.13 -13.07 -4.83
CA GLY A 199 -2.17 -13.11 -5.94
C GLY A 199 -1.06 -12.06 -5.91
N SER A 200 -1.07 -11.12 -4.97
CA SER A 200 -0.06 -10.06 -4.83
C SER A 200 0.38 -9.92 -3.37
N ASP A 201 1.65 -9.61 -3.14
CA ASP A 201 2.17 -9.23 -1.82
C ASP A 201 1.89 -7.77 -1.44
N GLU A 202 1.30 -7.01 -2.36
CA GLU A 202 1.05 -5.59 -2.17
C GLU A 202 0.22 -5.34 -0.92
N PHE A 203 0.73 -4.42 -0.11
CA PHE A 203 0.04 -3.84 1.02
C PHE A 203 0.07 -2.32 0.87
N ILE A 204 -1.02 -1.67 1.27
CA ILE A 204 -1.24 -0.23 1.10
C ILE A 204 -1.68 0.36 2.45
N PRO A 205 -0.77 0.94 3.25
CA PRO A 205 -1.15 1.80 4.35
C PRO A 205 -1.91 3.02 3.78
N ILE A 206 -3.00 3.39 4.46
CA ILE A 206 -3.88 4.46 4.01
C ILE A 206 -3.78 5.61 5.00
N TYR A 207 -3.40 6.77 4.49
CA TYR A 207 -3.31 8.00 5.25
C TYR A 207 -4.42 8.97 4.89
N LEU A 208 -4.81 9.81 5.83
CA LEU A 208 -5.63 11.00 5.61
C LEU A 208 -4.73 12.23 5.60
N TRP A 209 -4.91 13.06 4.59
CA TRP A 209 -4.46 14.44 4.56
C TRP A 209 -5.68 15.33 4.43
N GLU A 210 -5.94 16.17 5.42
CA GLU A 210 -7.13 17.03 5.41
C GLU A 210 -6.75 18.49 5.64
N LYS A 211 -7.20 19.38 4.76
CA LYS A 211 -6.92 20.83 4.83
C LYS A 211 -8.15 21.68 4.58
N GLU A 212 -8.19 22.80 5.28
CA GLU A 212 -9.03 23.92 4.91
C GLU A 212 -8.33 24.71 3.79
N MET A 213 -9.07 25.13 2.78
CA MET A 213 -8.52 25.79 1.59
C MET A 213 -9.53 26.76 0.99
N ASP A 214 -9.04 27.88 0.46
CA ASP A 214 -9.87 28.81 -0.31
C ASP A 214 -10.60 28.11 -1.47
N ARG A 215 -11.86 28.48 -1.68
CA ARG A 215 -12.72 27.83 -2.68
C ARG A 215 -12.20 27.99 -4.10
N GLN A 216 -11.69 29.18 -4.44
CA GLN A 216 -11.14 29.40 -5.77
C GLN A 216 -9.93 28.48 -6.00
N ARG A 217 -9.09 28.32 -4.98
CA ARG A 217 -7.96 27.38 -5.06
C ARG A 217 -8.40 25.92 -5.25
N ILE A 218 -9.48 25.48 -4.60
CA ILE A 218 -10.05 24.13 -4.82
C ILE A 218 -10.53 23.97 -6.27
N VAL A 219 -11.23 24.97 -6.80
CA VAL A 219 -11.70 24.97 -8.20
C VAL A 219 -10.52 24.93 -9.18
N ASP A 220 -9.46 25.68 -8.89
CA ASP A 220 -8.28 25.74 -9.76
C ASP A 220 -7.53 24.40 -9.86
N LEU A 221 -7.66 23.50 -8.88
CA LEU A 221 -7.07 22.15 -8.92
C LEU A 221 -7.76 21.23 -9.95
N GLN A 222 -9.02 21.51 -10.31
CA GLN A 222 -9.79 20.66 -11.22
C GLN A 222 -9.16 20.62 -12.62
N GLY A 223 -8.93 19.41 -13.14
CA GLY A 223 -8.46 19.21 -14.52
C GLY A 223 -7.02 19.63 -14.76
N GLN A 224 -6.26 19.94 -13.70
CA GLN A 224 -4.82 20.17 -13.82
C GLN A 224 -4.13 18.90 -14.30
N LEU A 225 -3.31 19.05 -15.34
CA LEU A 225 -2.47 17.98 -15.86
C LEU A 225 -1.14 17.99 -15.10
N THR A 226 -0.86 16.91 -14.40
CA THR A 226 0.31 16.71 -13.55
C THR A 226 1.15 15.52 -14.04
N GLY A 227 2.24 15.20 -13.35
CA GLY A 227 3.18 14.14 -13.74
C GLY A 227 4.25 14.56 -14.75
N LYS A 228 5.36 13.81 -14.78
CA LYS A 228 6.46 14.01 -15.74
C LYS A 228 6.05 13.51 -17.11
N ARG A 229 5.51 14.40 -17.96
CA ARG A 229 5.18 14.10 -19.37
C ARG A 229 6.34 13.46 -20.16
N MET A 230 7.59 13.67 -19.76
CA MET A 230 8.76 13.06 -20.40
C MET A 230 9.00 11.59 -20.03
N GLN A 231 8.31 11.06 -19.01
CA GLN A 231 8.41 9.67 -18.56
C GLN A 231 7.18 8.81 -18.94
N GLY A 232 6.23 9.38 -19.70
CA GLY A 232 5.07 8.64 -20.25
C GLY A 232 3.87 8.52 -19.30
N GLU A 233 3.94 9.04 -18.09
CA GLU A 233 2.82 9.10 -17.14
C GLU A 233 1.94 10.32 -17.45
N MET A 234 0.72 10.06 -17.92
CA MET A 234 -0.32 11.08 -18.11
C MET A 234 -1.27 11.01 -16.92
N ILE A 235 -1.14 11.96 -16.00
CA ILE A 235 -1.96 12.03 -14.79
C ILE A 235 -2.79 13.31 -14.85
N THR A 236 -4.10 13.16 -14.67
CA THR A 236 -5.04 14.29 -14.63
C THR A 236 -5.68 14.36 -13.26
N LEU A 237 -5.62 15.52 -12.61
CA LEU A 237 -6.30 15.72 -11.35
C LEU A 237 -7.79 15.90 -11.54
N LYS A 238 -8.55 15.22 -10.67
CA LYS A 238 -9.99 15.38 -10.54
C LYS A 238 -10.32 15.69 -9.08
N VAL A 239 -11.05 16.77 -8.87
CA VAL A 239 -11.65 17.11 -7.58
C VAL A 239 -13.08 16.58 -7.60
N THR A 240 -13.37 15.68 -6.67
CA THR A 240 -14.65 14.98 -6.57
C THR A 240 -15.38 15.42 -5.31
N ASP A 241 -16.70 15.58 -5.37
CA ASP A 241 -17.53 15.77 -4.17
C ASP A 241 -17.36 14.55 -3.26
N TYR A 242 -17.05 14.79 -1.98
CA TYR A 242 -16.87 13.70 -1.01
C TYR A 242 -18.09 12.77 -0.95
N GLU A 243 -19.30 13.32 -1.06
CA GLU A 243 -20.54 12.53 -0.98
C GLU A 243 -20.72 11.58 -2.19
N GLU A 244 -20.06 11.89 -3.31
CA GLU A 244 -20.06 11.08 -4.53
C GLU A 244 -18.84 10.15 -4.65
N LEU A 245 -17.83 10.30 -3.77
CA LEU A 245 -16.57 9.54 -3.83
C LEU A 245 -16.79 8.03 -3.92
N TRP A 246 -17.70 7.49 -3.10
CA TRP A 246 -17.98 6.05 -3.05
C TRP A 246 -18.64 5.52 -4.33
N ARG A 247 -19.23 6.39 -5.16
CA ARG A 247 -19.81 6.05 -6.47
C ARG A 247 -18.78 6.20 -7.57
N GLU A 248 -18.09 7.34 -7.60
CA GLU A 248 -17.13 7.66 -8.67
C GLU A 248 -15.84 6.84 -8.57
N GLY A 249 -15.33 6.66 -7.35
CA GLY A 249 -14.13 5.89 -7.04
C GLY A 249 -14.38 4.41 -6.73
N ALA A 250 -15.60 3.91 -6.97
CA ALA A 250 -16.04 2.57 -6.56
C ALA A 250 -15.21 1.42 -7.14
N ARG A 251 -14.48 1.66 -8.24
CA ARG A 251 -13.66 0.64 -8.91
C ARG A 251 -12.27 0.51 -8.30
N ASP A 252 -11.84 1.48 -7.51
CA ASP A 252 -10.53 1.51 -6.89
C ASP A 252 -10.59 1.04 -5.43
N ALA A 253 -9.86 -0.03 -5.13
CA ALA A 253 -9.89 -0.66 -3.81
C ALA A 253 -9.42 0.31 -2.71
N LYS A 254 -8.34 1.07 -2.95
CA LYS A 254 -7.80 2.02 -1.98
C LYS A 254 -8.73 3.21 -1.75
N THR A 255 -9.42 3.69 -2.78
CA THR A 255 -10.45 4.71 -2.61
C THR A 255 -11.58 4.23 -1.69
N LEU A 256 -12.16 3.05 -1.96
CA LEU A 256 -13.25 2.53 -1.12
C LEU A 256 -12.78 2.21 0.31
N ALA A 257 -11.58 1.64 0.47
CA ALA A 257 -11.02 1.37 1.78
C ALA A 257 -10.78 2.67 2.56
N ALA A 258 -10.21 3.69 1.92
CA ALA A 258 -9.96 4.97 2.57
C ALA A 258 -11.25 5.67 2.99
N TRP A 259 -12.26 5.69 2.12
CA TRP A 259 -13.58 6.21 2.44
C TRP A 259 -14.21 5.45 3.61
N ALA A 260 -14.20 4.10 3.58
CA ALA A 260 -14.78 3.29 4.64
C ALA A 260 -14.05 3.46 5.98
N LEU A 261 -12.72 3.57 5.97
CA LEU A 261 -11.92 3.83 7.17
C LEU A 261 -12.19 5.23 7.72
N TYR A 262 -12.19 6.26 6.87
CA TYR A 262 -12.52 7.63 7.27
C TYR A 262 -13.90 7.68 7.93
N GLU A 263 -14.91 7.09 7.29
CA GLU A 263 -16.29 7.03 7.78
C GLU A 263 -16.41 6.22 9.09
N GLY A 264 -15.79 5.05 9.15
CA GLY A 264 -15.81 4.17 10.31
C GLY A 264 -15.14 4.80 11.53
N LEU A 265 -13.94 5.37 11.35
CA LEU A 265 -13.18 6.04 12.41
C LEU A 265 -13.86 7.33 12.88
N SER A 266 -14.53 8.05 11.96
CA SER A 266 -15.34 9.23 12.29
C SER A 266 -16.53 8.83 13.16
N ARG A 267 -17.32 7.84 12.75
CA ARG A 267 -18.48 7.36 13.53
C ARG A 267 -18.09 6.79 14.89
N ALA A 268 -16.90 6.19 15.00
CA ALA A 268 -16.36 5.69 16.25
C ALA A 268 -15.82 6.80 17.18
N GLY A 269 -15.76 8.06 16.72
CA GLY A 269 -15.21 9.19 17.49
C GLY A 269 -13.68 9.15 17.63
N ILE A 270 -12.99 8.34 16.83
CA ILE A 270 -11.53 8.14 16.90
C ILE A 270 -10.80 9.17 16.04
N LEU A 271 -11.38 9.58 14.91
CA LEU A 271 -10.70 10.43 13.94
C LEU A 271 -10.62 11.90 14.37
N GLN A 272 -11.70 12.45 14.93
CA GLN A 272 -11.78 13.88 15.27
C GLN A 272 -10.67 14.34 16.24
N PRO A 273 -10.32 13.59 17.31
CA PRO A 273 -9.21 13.97 18.19
C PRO A 273 -7.86 14.07 17.49
N GLU A 274 -7.58 13.21 16.50
CA GLU A 274 -6.34 13.26 15.72
C GLU A 274 -6.31 14.47 14.79
N ILE A 275 -7.44 14.79 14.15
CA ILE A 275 -7.60 16.01 13.34
C ILE A 275 -7.37 17.26 14.20
N ASP A 276 -7.99 17.33 15.39
CA ASP A 276 -7.86 18.47 16.30
C ASP A 276 -6.43 18.63 16.81
N ARG A 277 -5.74 17.51 17.07
CA ARG A 277 -4.33 17.49 17.45
C ARG A 277 -3.46 18.10 16.35
N LEU A 278 -3.66 17.70 15.09
CA LEU A 278 -2.92 18.26 13.95
C LEU A 278 -3.19 19.76 13.78
N LYS A 279 -4.45 20.20 13.86
CA LYS A 279 -4.82 21.62 13.78
C LYS A 279 -4.12 22.47 14.84
N LYS A 280 -4.06 21.98 16.08
CA LYS A 280 -3.34 22.65 17.18
C LYS A 280 -1.84 22.76 16.90
N ALA A 281 -1.22 21.69 16.40
CA ALA A 281 0.20 21.67 16.05
C ALA A 281 0.53 22.66 14.91
N SER A 282 -0.34 22.77 13.90
CA SER A 282 -0.18 23.74 12.81
C SER A 282 -0.43 25.20 13.23
N GLY A 283 -1.30 25.44 14.22
CA GLY A 283 -1.58 26.78 14.74
C GLY A 283 -0.53 27.30 15.74
N SER A 284 0.35 26.44 16.25
CA SER A 284 1.44 26.81 17.17
C SER A 284 2.74 27.26 16.49
N SER A 285 2.79 27.36 15.15
CA SER A 285 3.90 28.04 14.48
C SER A 285 3.79 29.54 14.73
N THR A 286 4.65 30.04 15.62
CA THR A 286 4.84 31.44 15.98
C THR A 286 4.94 32.32 14.72
N PRO A 287 4.36 33.54 14.69
CA PRO A 287 4.69 34.49 13.64
C PRO A 287 6.20 34.71 13.67
N ILE A 288 6.87 34.59 12.52
CA ILE A 288 8.22 35.12 12.37
C ILE A 288 8.08 36.62 12.58
N GLU A 289 8.55 37.11 13.74
CA GLU A 289 8.67 38.53 14.02
C GLU A 289 9.68 39.13 13.04
N SER A 290 9.16 40.09 12.25
CA SER A 290 9.80 41.21 11.54
C SER A 290 11.17 41.03 10.89
#